data_AF-A0A4R1JP07-F1
#
_entry.id   AF-A0A4R1JP07-F1
#
_cell.length_a   1.000
_cell.length_b   1.000
_cell.length_c   1.000
_cell.angle_alpha   90.00
_cell.angle_beta   90.00
_cell.angle_gamma   90.00
#
_symmetry.space_group_name_H-M   'P 1'
#
loop_
_entity.id
_entity.type
_entity.pdbx_description
1 polymer ?
#
loop_
_entity_poly.entity_id
_entity_poly.type
_entity_poly.pdbx_seq_one_letter_code
_entity_poly.pdbx_strand_id
1 'polypeptide(L)'
;MENSINLEQQKCPYLAQQAATAVIPDITTPLVSTTNQLPVVGTSNIGLLNNFIGTWNSPTGAGATGYNVMPLPQVDAPNGYILKNFPYFEEISFTPIAGGAPNREGQYTQTSGVLFYEQRVYIANNADPSGTQPIENTLIHAENGTWLYHAIQNQMEGPYGPGIVPDTNIPVQNPATQYNKQISVPHGVSVLMVGGPVVSGTGNPLFPTADRTKLPFTNQSVIDPSTYLTQQLNSLNANGITVTNYSSINVSTTNTGGAVSNINFENSFGKVISMNTTWYVETLSNGTVQLQYIQNIVLQFVIDGVDTQFLHIDANTLQLVETFVQVVSTQPWQDTGVTVQSGSPVTISYKSGQWTADPNTNNGNLYGANGCPGIIVTQSGYPVQNVNMGALIGQVGTNAPFLIGNGPVTTPAGQSGALKLCINDDLNAEYGAGLADNIGSLQVRIKVQNT
;
A
#
# COMPACT_ATOMS: atom_id res chain seq x y z
N MET A 1 30.03 63.07 -10.28
CA MET A 1 28.82 63.48 -9.56
C MET A 1 27.96 62.26 -9.39
N GLU A 2 27.63 61.98 -8.14
CA GLU A 2 27.07 60.74 -7.61
C GLU A 2 25.73 60.39 -8.24
N ASN A 3 25.49 59.09 -8.46
CA ASN A 3 24.14 58.53 -8.48
C ASN A 3 24.09 57.45 -7.40
N SER A 4 23.71 57.89 -6.20
CA SER A 4 23.33 57.07 -5.07
C SER A 4 22.07 56.28 -5.42
N ILE A 5 22.19 54.97 -5.64
CA ILE A 5 21.04 54.06 -5.69
C ILE A 5 20.90 53.45 -4.31
N ASN A 6 19.95 54.01 -3.55
CA ASN A 6 19.53 53.54 -2.25
C ASN A 6 18.75 52.23 -2.46
N LEU A 7 19.43 51.09 -2.35
CA LEU A 7 18.78 49.77 -2.27
C LEU A 7 18.29 49.59 -0.83
N GLU A 8 17.18 50.26 -0.51
CA GLU A 8 16.36 49.83 0.62
C GLU A 8 15.92 48.40 0.36
N GLN A 9 16.36 47.50 1.23
CA GLN A 9 15.98 46.11 1.29
C GLN A 9 14.45 46.04 1.44
N GLN A 10 13.72 45.87 0.34
CA GLN A 10 12.29 45.58 0.40
C GLN A 10 12.13 44.21 1.07
N LYS A 11 11.89 44.22 2.39
CA LYS A 11 11.36 43.07 3.11
C LYS A 11 10.07 42.65 2.42
N CYS A 12 10.01 41.40 1.96
CA CYS A 12 8.77 40.76 1.52
C CYS A 12 7.66 41.04 2.55
N PRO A 13 6.52 41.64 2.16
CA PRO A 13 5.44 41.98 3.09
C PRO A 13 4.57 40.78 3.48
N TYR A 14 4.88 39.57 2.99
CA TYR A 14 4.19 38.36 3.36
C TYR A 14 4.80 37.78 4.64
N LEU A 15 4.38 38.30 5.79
CA LEU A 15 4.45 37.52 7.03
C LEU A 15 3.60 36.28 6.78
N ALA A 16 4.22 35.09 6.77
CA ALA A 16 3.52 33.83 6.71
C ALA A 16 2.39 33.86 7.75
N GLN A 17 1.15 33.66 7.31
CA GLN A 17 0.02 33.50 8.22
C GLN A 17 0.40 32.43 9.25
N GLN A 18 0.18 32.75 10.54
CA GLN A 18 0.34 31.78 11.62
C GLN A 18 -0.40 30.50 11.24
N ALA A 19 0.34 29.39 11.14
CA ALA A 19 -0.27 28.08 11.05
C ALA A 19 -1.16 27.90 12.28
N ALA A 20 -2.39 27.42 12.05
CA ALA A 20 -3.25 26.97 13.14
C ALA A 20 -2.48 25.96 14.01
N THR A 21 -2.81 25.88 15.31
CA THR A 21 -2.28 24.87 16.23
C THR A 21 -2.14 23.51 15.55
N ALA A 22 -0.96 22.89 15.62
CA ALA A 22 -0.69 21.59 15.02
C ALA A 22 -1.77 20.58 15.45
N VAL A 23 -2.56 20.10 14.49
CA VAL A 23 -3.59 19.08 14.69
C VAL A 23 -2.97 17.72 14.42
N ILE A 24 -3.17 16.75 15.31
CA ILE A 24 -2.79 15.37 15.07
C ILE A 24 -3.66 14.84 13.92
N PRO A 25 -3.10 14.41 12.77
CA PRO A 25 -3.88 13.92 11.65
C PRO A 25 -4.58 12.61 12.02
N ASP A 26 -5.83 12.45 11.60
CA ASP A 26 -6.50 11.14 11.72
C ASP A 26 -5.98 10.21 10.64
N ILE A 27 -5.01 9.37 11.01
CA ILE A 27 -4.46 8.31 10.16
C ILE A 27 -5.17 6.96 10.35
N THR A 28 -6.34 6.95 11.00
CA THR A 28 -7.08 5.73 11.34
C THR A 28 -8.20 5.40 10.36
N THR A 29 -8.43 6.28 9.39
CA THR A 29 -9.45 6.18 8.34
C THR A 29 -8.75 6.02 6.98
N PRO A 30 -9.04 4.96 6.19
CA PRO A 30 -8.42 4.78 4.88
C PRO A 30 -8.65 5.95 3.93
N LEU A 31 -7.63 6.28 3.16
CA LEU A 31 -7.67 7.39 2.20
C LEU A 31 -8.46 7.05 0.93
N VAL A 32 -8.35 5.80 0.48
CA VAL A 32 -9.07 5.28 -0.68
C VAL A 32 -9.96 4.13 -0.24
N SER A 33 -11.23 4.14 -0.64
CA SER A 33 -12.20 3.09 -0.34
C SER A 33 -12.45 2.19 -1.55
N THR A 34 -12.62 0.89 -1.31
CA THR A 34 -13.08 -0.07 -2.32
C THR A 34 -14.47 0.31 -2.86
N THR A 35 -14.69 0.13 -4.15
CA THR A 35 -16.04 0.21 -4.72
C THR A 35 -16.89 -1.00 -4.31
N ASN A 36 -18.21 -0.86 -4.31
CA ASN A 36 -19.13 -2.00 -4.10
C ASN A 36 -19.16 -3.01 -5.28
N GLN A 37 -18.39 -2.74 -6.35
CA GLN A 37 -18.25 -3.64 -7.50
C GLN A 37 -17.07 -4.58 -7.27
N LEU A 38 -17.25 -5.86 -7.65
CA LEU A 38 -16.20 -6.86 -7.56
C LEU A 38 -15.05 -6.54 -8.53
N PRO A 39 -13.78 -6.74 -8.13
CA PRO A 39 -12.65 -6.80 -9.05
C PRO A 39 -12.92 -7.75 -10.21
N VAL A 40 -12.91 -7.25 -11.45
CA VAL A 40 -13.07 -8.11 -12.65
C VAL A 40 -11.85 -9.03 -12.81
N VAL A 41 -10.67 -8.55 -12.41
CA VAL A 41 -9.50 -9.39 -12.15
C VAL A 41 -9.46 -9.60 -10.64
N GLY A 42 -9.76 -10.83 -10.18
CA GLY A 42 -9.75 -11.15 -8.74
C GLY A 42 -8.45 -10.74 -8.07
N THR A 43 -8.51 -10.37 -6.78
CA THR A 43 -7.34 -9.91 -6.00
C THR A 43 -6.22 -10.94 -5.95
N SER A 44 -6.52 -12.24 -6.09
CA SER A 44 -5.53 -13.33 -6.19
C SER A 44 -4.63 -13.26 -7.43
N ASN A 45 -4.95 -12.44 -8.43
CA ASN A 45 -4.31 -12.47 -9.75
C ASN A 45 -3.39 -11.28 -10.04
N ILE A 46 -3.00 -10.49 -9.03
CA ILE A 46 -2.16 -9.28 -9.20
C ILE A 46 -0.71 -9.43 -8.70
N GLY A 47 -0.25 -10.67 -8.51
CA GLY A 47 1.12 -10.96 -8.10
C GLY A 47 1.47 -10.39 -6.72
N LEU A 48 2.67 -9.82 -6.56
CA LEU A 48 3.12 -9.24 -5.29
C LEU A 48 2.18 -8.14 -4.77
N LEU A 49 1.49 -7.42 -5.66
CA LEU A 49 0.60 -6.31 -5.30
C LEU A 49 -0.55 -6.75 -4.39
N ASN A 50 -0.93 -8.03 -4.39
CA ASN A 50 -1.97 -8.52 -3.47
C ASN A 50 -1.59 -8.27 -2.00
N ASN A 51 -0.28 -8.26 -1.70
CA ASN A 51 0.23 -7.99 -0.36
C ASN A 51 0.30 -6.49 -0.02
N PHE A 52 -0.01 -5.58 -0.95
CA PHE A 52 -0.07 -4.15 -0.66
C PHE A 52 -1.47 -3.74 -0.18
N ILE A 53 -2.50 -4.53 -0.48
CA ILE A 53 -3.91 -4.18 -0.21
C ILE A 53 -4.13 -3.89 1.28
N GLY A 54 -4.64 -2.70 1.56
CA GLY A 54 -4.87 -2.23 2.92
C GLY A 54 -4.32 -0.83 3.16
N THR A 55 -4.41 -0.40 4.42
CA THR A 55 -3.85 0.85 4.92
C THR A 55 -2.64 0.53 5.77
N TRP A 56 -1.57 1.29 5.56
CA TRP A 56 -0.27 1.13 6.20
C TRP A 56 0.16 2.45 6.79
N ASN A 57 0.62 2.43 8.04
CA ASN A 57 1.10 3.61 8.75
C ASN A 57 2.51 3.35 9.29
N SER A 58 3.35 4.39 9.26
CA SER A 58 4.57 4.41 10.07
C SER A 58 4.28 5.00 11.46
N PRO A 59 5.07 4.67 12.50
CA PRO A 59 4.94 5.33 13.81
C PRO A 59 5.10 6.85 13.72
N THR A 60 4.52 7.59 14.67
CA THR A 60 4.56 9.05 14.72
C THR A 60 5.60 9.58 15.73
N GLY A 61 5.84 10.89 15.72
CA GLY A 61 6.69 11.55 16.71
C GLY A 61 8.14 11.06 16.70
N ALA A 62 8.72 10.89 17.88
CA ALA A 62 10.10 10.40 18.05
C ALA A 62 10.32 8.95 17.57
N GLY A 63 9.25 8.18 17.39
CA GLY A 63 9.30 6.79 16.90
C GLY A 63 9.26 6.67 15.38
N ALA A 64 9.13 7.79 14.66
CA ALA A 64 8.98 7.78 13.21
C ALA A 64 10.14 7.07 12.50
N THR A 65 9.77 6.25 11.53
CA THR A 65 10.66 5.38 10.76
C THR A 65 11.02 5.94 9.39
N GLY A 66 10.30 6.99 8.95
CA GLY A 66 10.53 7.64 7.67
C GLY A 66 11.67 8.65 7.76
N TYR A 67 12.53 8.70 6.74
CA TYR A 67 13.56 9.71 6.62
C TYR A 67 13.75 10.14 5.17
N ASN A 68 13.89 11.44 4.96
CA ASN A 68 14.13 11.99 3.63
C ASN A 68 15.36 12.91 3.63
N VAL A 69 15.96 13.04 2.46
CA VAL A 69 16.98 14.04 2.15
C VAL A 69 16.50 14.85 0.96
N MET A 70 16.09 16.09 1.20
CA MET A 70 15.57 16.98 0.15
C MET A 70 16.50 18.18 -0.10
N PRO A 71 17.06 18.33 -1.31
CA PRO A 71 17.76 19.53 -1.72
C PRO A 71 16.77 20.66 -2.02
N LEU A 72 17.04 21.87 -1.50
CA LEU A 72 16.25 23.07 -1.77
C LEU A 72 17.19 24.19 -2.27
N PRO A 73 17.00 24.71 -3.50
CA PRO A 73 17.73 25.87 -3.99
C PRO A 73 17.55 27.06 -3.05
N GLN A 74 18.65 27.72 -2.71
CA GLN A 74 18.66 28.79 -1.72
C GLN A 74 19.81 29.77 -2.01
N VAL A 75 19.46 30.99 -2.41
CA VAL A 75 20.40 32.01 -2.92
C VAL A 75 21.43 32.46 -1.87
N ASP A 76 21.07 32.47 -0.59
CA ASP A 76 21.96 32.86 0.51
C ASP A 76 22.72 31.68 1.14
N ALA A 77 22.60 30.47 0.59
CA ALA A 77 23.36 29.33 1.03
C ALA A 77 24.75 29.29 0.34
N PRO A 78 25.83 28.89 1.03
CA PRO A 78 27.20 28.89 0.47
C PRO A 78 27.39 28.10 -0.83
N ASN A 79 26.57 27.07 -1.05
CA ASN A 79 26.59 26.22 -2.24
C ASN A 79 25.37 26.44 -3.15
N GLY A 80 24.60 27.51 -2.92
CA GLY A 80 23.37 27.82 -3.65
C GLY A 80 22.18 26.90 -3.32
N TYR A 81 22.31 26.00 -2.35
CA TYR A 81 21.22 25.15 -1.84
C TYR A 81 21.38 24.83 -0.35
N ILE A 82 20.26 24.51 0.30
CA ILE A 82 20.19 23.89 1.63
C ILE A 82 19.65 22.47 1.54
N LEU A 83 19.84 21.70 2.60
CA LEU A 83 19.23 20.38 2.75
C LEU A 83 18.13 20.44 3.81
N LYS A 84 16.93 20.02 3.42
CA LYS A 84 15.83 19.78 4.33
C LYS A 84 15.77 18.28 4.58
N ASN A 85 16.44 17.84 5.63
CA ASN A 85 16.46 16.45 6.05
C ASN A 85 15.72 16.34 7.38
N PHE A 86 14.73 15.46 7.45
CA PHE A 86 13.93 15.31 8.65
C PHE A 86 13.27 13.93 8.69
N PRO A 87 13.05 13.39 9.89
CA PRO A 87 12.19 12.24 10.03
C PRO A 87 10.75 12.63 9.71
N TYR A 88 10.04 11.71 9.06
CA TYR A 88 8.64 11.87 8.70
C TYR A 88 7.86 10.61 9.08
N PHE A 89 6.55 10.78 9.22
CA PHE A 89 5.64 9.65 9.24
C PHE A 89 4.64 9.80 8.11
N GLU A 90 4.04 8.70 7.71
CA GLU A 90 3.09 8.70 6.63
C GLU A 90 2.00 7.64 6.85
N GLU A 91 0.95 7.81 6.06
CA GLU A 91 -0.09 6.82 5.82
C GLU A 91 -0.18 6.58 4.31
N ILE A 92 -0.43 5.33 3.92
CA ILE A 92 -0.69 4.95 2.54
C ILE A 92 -1.78 3.89 2.50
N SER A 93 -2.75 4.07 1.60
CA SER A 93 -3.84 3.12 1.40
C SER A 93 -3.82 2.57 -0.02
N PHE A 94 -3.90 1.26 -0.17
CA PHE A 94 -4.01 0.58 -1.46
C PHE A 94 -5.34 -0.14 -1.58
N THR A 95 -6.04 0.07 -2.70
CA THR A 95 -7.36 -0.49 -2.97
C THR A 95 -7.41 -1.12 -4.37
N PRO A 96 -7.83 -2.39 -4.50
CA PRO A 96 -8.07 -2.98 -5.81
C PRO A 96 -9.30 -2.36 -6.48
N ILE A 97 -9.27 -2.24 -7.81
CA ILE A 97 -10.40 -1.68 -8.58
C ILE A 97 -11.13 -2.73 -9.41
N ALA A 98 -12.43 -2.49 -9.63
CA ALA A 98 -13.34 -3.31 -10.41
C ALA A 98 -13.15 -3.27 -11.95
N GLY A 99 -12.07 -2.66 -12.45
CA GLY A 99 -11.82 -2.54 -13.89
C GLY A 99 -11.15 -3.77 -14.47
N GLY A 100 -11.65 -4.30 -15.60
CA GLY A 100 -11.05 -5.46 -16.27
C GLY A 100 -10.98 -5.35 -17.78
N ALA A 101 -11.05 -4.13 -18.32
CA ALA A 101 -10.83 -3.90 -19.74
C ALA A 101 -9.36 -4.19 -20.06
N PRO A 102 -9.05 -5.22 -20.86
CA PRO A 102 -7.67 -5.56 -21.15
C PRO A 102 -7.16 -4.74 -22.35
N ASN A 103 -5.84 -4.59 -22.47
CA ASN A 103 -5.23 -4.05 -23.68
C ASN A 103 -5.40 -5.08 -24.81
N ARG A 104 -5.91 -4.68 -25.97
CA ARG A 104 -6.23 -5.59 -27.09
C ARG A 104 -5.31 -5.32 -28.28
N GLU A 105 -4.75 -6.37 -28.83
CA GLU A 105 -3.95 -6.32 -30.06
C GLU A 105 -4.63 -7.09 -31.22
N GLY A 106 -5.67 -7.87 -30.93
CA GLY A 106 -6.45 -8.62 -31.91
C GLY A 106 -6.11 -10.11 -31.94
N GLN A 107 -4.83 -10.46 -31.71
CA GLN A 107 -4.34 -11.84 -31.57
C GLN A 107 -4.28 -12.30 -30.12
N TYR A 108 -3.80 -11.41 -29.25
CA TYR A 108 -3.70 -11.64 -27.81
C TYR A 108 -4.15 -10.40 -27.05
N THR A 109 -4.30 -10.55 -25.73
CA THR A 109 -4.69 -9.47 -24.84
C THR A 109 -3.73 -9.40 -23.66
N GLN A 110 -3.60 -8.22 -23.07
CA GLN A 110 -2.87 -8.03 -21.83
C GLN A 110 -3.84 -7.57 -20.76
N THR A 111 -4.05 -8.40 -19.74
CA THR A 111 -4.80 -8.02 -18.56
C THR A 111 -4.00 -7.05 -17.71
N SER A 112 -4.71 -6.18 -17.00
CA SER A 112 -4.12 -5.24 -16.06
C SER A 112 -4.84 -5.37 -14.73
N GLY A 113 -4.16 -5.98 -13.75
CA GLY A 113 -4.55 -5.87 -12.35
C GLY A 113 -4.13 -4.50 -11.84
N VAL A 114 -5.01 -3.78 -11.15
CA VAL A 114 -4.75 -2.39 -10.75
C VAL A 114 -5.09 -2.19 -9.27
N LEU A 115 -4.15 -1.56 -8.56
CA LEU A 115 -4.40 -0.95 -7.26
C LEU A 115 -4.36 0.57 -7.40
N PHE A 116 -5.38 1.25 -6.89
CA PHE A 116 -5.28 2.68 -6.61
C PHE A 116 -4.61 2.87 -5.26
N TYR A 117 -3.80 3.91 -5.14
CA TYR A 117 -3.26 4.33 -3.85
C TYR A 117 -3.32 5.83 -3.65
N GLU A 118 -3.39 6.21 -2.38
CA GLU A 118 -3.17 7.57 -1.88
C GLU A 118 -2.20 7.48 -0.71
N GLN A 119 -1.22 8.39 -0.67
CA GLN A 119 -0.17 8.52 0.32
C GLN A 119 -0.18 9.94 0.87
N ARG A 120 0.03 10.09 2.18
CA ARG A 120 0.16 11.39 2.85
C ARG A 120 1.34 11.36 3.80
N VAL A 121 2.22 12.35 3.66
CA VAL A 121 3.47 12.47 4.42
C VAL A 121 3.41 13.67 5.34
N TYR A 122 3.74 13.45 6.60
CA TYR A 122 3.69 14.43 7.67
C TYR A 122 5.05 14.57 8.35
N ILE A 123 5.36 15.77 8.83
CA ILE A 123 6.57 16.01 9.60
C ILE A 123 6.45 15.30 10.96
N ALA A 124 7.44 14.47 11.31
CA ALA A 124 7.41 13.71 12.57
C ALA A 124 7.93 14.47 13.78
N ASN A 125 8.82 15.45 13.60
CA ASN A 125 9.32 16.27 14.70
C ASN A 125 9.57 17.72 14.28
N ASN A 126 9.53 18.64 15.25
CA ASN A 126 9.63 20.09 15.05
C ASN A 126 11.01 20.56 14.54
N ALA A 127 11.37 20.20 13.32
CA ALA A 127 12.55 20.71 12.63
C ALA A 127 12.28 22.08 11.98
N ASP A 128 11.71 23.04 12.73
CA ASP A 128 11.83 24.46 12.35
C ASP A 128 13.23 24.92 12.80
N PRO A 129 14.17 25.23 11.87
CA PRO A 129 15.49 25.73 12.23
C PRO A 129 15.45 27.10 12.93
N SER A 130 14.33 27.83 12.84
CA SER A 130 14.14 29.17 13.38
C SER A 130 13.32 29.23 14.68
N GLY A 131 12.73 28.11 15.11
CA GLY A 131 12.06 27.95 16.41
C GLY A 131 10.80 28.79 16.64
N THR A 132 10.17 29.32 15.59
CA THR A 132 9.03 30.23 15.74
C THR A 132 7.67 29.55 15.71
N GLN A 133 7.53 28.35 15.11
CA GLN A 133 6.27 27.59 15.10
C GLN A 133 6.49 26.07 15.09
N PRO A 134 5.67 25.27 15.80
CA PRO A 134 5.69 23.82 15.68
C PRO A 134 5.14 23.41 14.30
N ILE A 135 5.97 22.74 13.50
CA ILE A 135 5.59 22.21 12.17
C ILE A 135 5.37 20.69 12.19
N GLU A 136 5.58 20.04 13.33
CA GLU A 136 5.20 18.65 13.56
C GLU A 136 3.73 18.43 13.18
N ASN A 137 3.43 17.24 12.64
CA ASN A 137 2.11 16.85 12.14
C ASN A 137 1.59 17.62 10.91
N THR A 138 2.38 18.54 10.36
CA THR A 138 2.00 19.25 9.12
C THR A 138 2.11 18.29 7.93
N LEU A 139 1.03 18.22 7.15
CA LEU A 139 1.03 17.55 5.84
C LEU A 139 1.96 18.33 4.90
N ILE A 140 3.00 17.67 4.42
CA ILE A 140 4.00 18.29 3.53
C ILE A 140 3.99 17.73 2.12
N HIS A 141 3.43 16.52 1.95
CA HIS A 141 3.33 15.87 0.66
C HIS A 141 2.11 14.97 0.65
N ALA A 142 1.43 14.94 -0.49
CA ALA A 142 0.39 13.97 -0.78
C ALA A 142 0.63 13.46 -2.20
N GLU A 143 0.48 12.17 -2.40
CA GLU A 143 0.68 11.51 -3.68
C GLU A 143 -0.48 10.55 -3.91
N ASN A 144 -1.00 10.50 -5.13
CA ASN A 144 -1.94 9.47 -5.52
C ASN A 144 -1.55 8.88 -6.88
N GLY A 145 -1.93 7.64 -7.09
CA GLY A 145 -1.54 6.95 -8.30
C GLY A 145 -2.06 5.54 -8.39
N THR A 146 -1.42 4.76 -9.25
CA THR A 146 -1.79 3.37 -9.48
C THR A 146 -0.56 2.46 -9.47
N TRP A 147 -0.76 1.23 -8.98
CA TRP A 147 0.12 0.11 -9.27
C TRP A 147 -0.58 -0.81 -10.25
N LEU A 148 0.14 -1.24 -11.28
CA LEU A 148 -0.37 -2.18 -12.28
C LEU A 148 0.46 -3.46 -12.30
N TYR A 149 -0.24 -4.57 -12.50
CA TYR A 149 0.32 -5.89 -12.81
C TYR A 149 -0.22 -6.34 -14.16
N HIS A 150 0.66 -6.63 -15.11
CA HIS A 150 0.28 -7.04 -16.45
C HIS A 150 0.49 -8.54 -16.69
N ALA A 151 -0.44 -9.17 -17.40
CA ALA A 151 -0.25 -10.53 -17.89
C ALA A 151 -0.78 -10.66 -19.32
N ILE A 152 0.06 -11.17 -20.21
CA ILE A 152 -0.35 -11.52 -21.58
C ILE A 152 -1.08 -12.87 -21.52
N GLN A 153 -2.22 -12.93 -22.20
CA GLN A 153 -3.03 -14.13 -22.34
C GLN A 153 -3.77 -14.14 -23.68
N ASN A 154 -4.45 -15.24 -23.97
CA ASN A 154 -5.26 -15.39 -25.18
C ASN A 154 -6.32 -14.29 -25.27
N GLN A 155 -6.53 -13.76 -26.47
CA GLN A 155 -7.59 -12.79 -26.71
C GLN A 155 -8.94 -13.47 -26.53
N MET A 156 -9.81 -12.92 -25.68
CA MET A 156 -11.20 -13.35 -25.58
C MET A 156 -12.02 -12.80 -26.75
N GLU A 157 -12.99 -13.56 -27.24
CA GLU A 157 -13.92 -13.12 -28.27
C GLU A 157 -14.80 -11.97 -27.78
N GLY A 158 -14.62 -10.77 -28.35
CA GLY A 158 -15.50 -9.62 -28.10
C GLY A 158 -15.76 -9.32 -26.62
N PRO A 159 -16.87 -8.64 -26.28
CA PRO A 159 -17.37 -8.52 -24.90
C PRO A 159 -18.34 -9.64 -24.49
N TYR A 160 -18.73 -10.53 -25.41
CA TYR A 160 -19.82 -11.50 -25.20
C TYR A 160 -19.57 -12.89 -25.84
N GLY A 161 -18.41 -13.12 -26.46
CA GLY A 161 -18.10 -14.42 -27.04
C GLY A 161 -17.61 -15.41 -25.98
N PRO A 162 -18.06 -16.68 -26.00
CA PRO A 162 -17.66 -17.67 -25.01
C PRO A 162 -16.24 -18.22 -25.24
N GLY A 163 -15.61 -17.87 -26.36
CA GLY A 163 -14.36 -18.45 -26.80
C GLY A 163 -13.13 -17.55 -26.64
N ILE A 164 -11.98 -18.16 -26.93
CA ILE A 164 -10.71 -17.49 -27.19
C ILE A 164 -10.54 -17.36 -28.71
N VAL A 165 -9.99 -16.24 -29.17
CA VAL A 165 -9.48 -16.10 -30.54
C VAL A 165 -8.25 -17.02 -30.64
N PRO A 166 -8.28 -18.06 -31.50
CA PRO A 166 -7.16 -19.00 -31.58
C PRO A 166 -5.93 -18.32 -32.20
N ASP A 167 -4.81 -18.39 -31.49
CA ASP A 167 -3.50 -18.00 -32.02
C ASP A 167 -2.42 -18.92 -31.41
N THR A 168 -1.45 -19.33 -32.23
CA THR A 168 -0.31 -20.17 -31.81
C THR A 168 0.92 -19.36 -31.44
N ASN A 169 0.95 -18.05 -31.71
CA ASN A 169 2.10 -17.15 -31.55
C ASN A 169 1.87 -16.10 -30.47
N ILE A 170 1.35 -16.50 -29.32
CA ILE A 170 1.09 -15.59 -28.20
C ILE A 170 2.42 -15.29 -27.47
N PRO A 171 2.82 -14.02 -27.35
CA PRO A 171 4.04 -13.67 -26.64
C PRO A 171 3.91 -13.93 -25.13
N VAL A 172 5.01 -14.32 -24.50
CA VAL A 172 5.09 -14.44 -23.04
C VAL A 172 5.32 -13.06 -22.43
N GLN A 173 4.57 -12.71 -21.39
CA GLN A 173 4.80 -11.48 -20.64
C GLN A 173 6.23 -11.44 -20.09
N ASN A 174 6.99 -10.40 -20.43
CA ASN A 174 8.32 -10.20 -19.88
C ASN A 174 8.22 -9.89 -18.36
N PRO A 175 8.82 -10.72 -17.48
CA PRO A 175 8.80 -10.48 -16.03
C PRO A 175 9.50 -9.17 -15.61
N ALA A 176 10.43 -8.66 -16.42
CA ALA A 176 11.17 -7.42 -16.13
C ALA A 176 10.35 -6.14 -16.38
N THR A 177 9.19 -6.24 -17.02
CA THR A 177 8.27 -5.12 -17.30
C THR A 177 6.84 -5.46 -16.93
N GLN A 178 6.68 -6.36 -15.96
CA GLN A 178 5.38 -6.89 -15.57
C GLN A 178 4.64 -5.95 -14.61
N TYR A 179 5.37 -5.13 -13.86
CA TYR A 179 4.81 -4.25 -12.84
C TYR A 179 5.10 -2.79 -13.17
N ASN A 180 4.15 -1.93 -12.83
CA ASN A 180 4.23 -0.51 -13.13
C ASN A 180 3.72 0.31 -11.95
N LYS A 181 4.43 1.39 -11.59
CA LYS A 181 3.93 2.42 -10.67
C LYS A 181 3.67 3.69 -11.49
N GLN A 182 2.44 4.15 -11.48
CA GLN A 182 2.04 5.44 -12.01
C GLN A 182 1.82 6.42 -10.88
N ILE A 183 2.33 7.63 -11.05
CA ILE A 183 2.29 8.68 -10.04
C ILE A 183 1.80 9.97 -10.68
N SER A 184 0.85 10.63 -10.03
CA SER A 184 0.58 12.04 -10.24
C SER A 184 1.10 12.81 -9.03
N VAL A 185 2.22 13.50 -9.22
CA VAL A 185 2.78 14.35 -8.17
C VAL A 185 2.04 15.70 -8.24
N PRO A 186 1.48 16.21 -7.13
CA PRO A 186 0.71 17.47 -7.11
C PRO A 186 1.55 18.74 -7.36
N HIS A 187 2.76 18.58 -7.92
CA HIS A 187 3.63 19.64 -8.44
C HIS A 187 3.61 19.68 -9.98
N GLY A 188 2.79 18.86 -10.64
CA GLY A 188 2.69 18.82 -12.10
C GLY A 188 3.68 17.88 -12.77
N VAL A 189 4.03 16.79 -12.09
CA VAL A 189 4.88 15.73 -12.65
C VAL A 189 4.07 14.45 -12.74
N SER A 190 4.04 13.85 -13.94
CA SER A 190 3.48 12.52 -14.16
C SER A 190 4.62 11.54 -14.36
N VAL A 191 4.62 10.46 -13.58
CA VAL A 191 5.70 9.46 -13.58
C VAL A 191 5.12 8.10 -13.93
N LEU A 192 5.76 7.40 -14.86
CA LEU A 192 5.55 5.98 -15.13
C LEU A 192 6.85 5.24 -14.88
N MET A 193 6.88 4.41 -13.85
CA MET A 193 7.98 3.49 -13.57
C MET A 193 7.57 2.08 -13.98
N VAL A 194 8.46 1.37 -14.66
CA VAL A 194 8.26 -0.01 -15.14
C VAL A 194 9.28 -0.91 -14.46
N GLY A 195 8.93 -2.15 -14.13
CA GLY A 195 9.90 -3.09 -13.57
C GLY A 195 9.37 -4.48 -13.23
N GLY A 196 10.05 -5.08 -12.25
CA GLY A 196 10.10 -6.52 -12.02
C GLY A 196 11.44 -7.12 -12.46
N PRO A 197 11.62 -8.46 -12.39
CA PRO A 197 10.73 -9.40 -11.72
C PRO A 197 10.72 -9.20 -10.20
N VAL A 198 9.78 -9.86 -9.52
CA VAL A 198 9.79 -9.94 -8.05
C VAL A 198 10.99 -10.77 -7.61
N VAL A 199 11.72 -10.28 -6.61
CA VAL A 199 12.78 -11.00 -5.92
C VAL A 199 12.23 -11.48 -4.58
N SER A 200 12.58 -12.68 -4.13
CA SER A 200 12.21 -13.18 -2.81
C SER A 200 13.43 -13.69 -2.06
N GLY A 201 13.42 -13.57 -0.74
CA GLY A 201 14.51 -13.99 0.11
C GLY A 201 14.07 -14.19 1.56
N THR A 202 15.04 -14.55 2.40
CA THR A 202 14.88 -14.70 3.85
C THR A 202 15.91 -13.85 4.57
N GLY A 203 15.67 -13.55 5.85
CA GLY A 203 16.48 -12.59 6.60
C GLY A 203 16.28 -11.16 6.10
N ASN A 204 17.06 -10.23 6.65
CA ASN A 204 16.96 -8.82 6.30
C ASN A 204 17.26 -8.59 4.81
N PRO A 205 16.39 -7.89 4.06
CA PRO A 205 16.74 -7.48 2.71
C PRO A 205 17.87 -6.47 2.70
N LEU A 206 18.48 -6.32 1.51
CA LEU A 206 19.43 -5.26 1.23
C LEU A 206 18.71 -4.09 0.56
N PHE A 207 18.98 -2.88 1.05
CA PHE A 207 18.45 -1.65 0.50
C PHE A 207 19.47 -1.00 -0.44
N PRO A 208 19.03 -0.48 -1.61
CA PRO A 208 19.85 0.41 -2.42
C PRO A 208 20.41 1.55 -1.58
N THR A 209 21.72 1.78 -1.68
CA THR A 209 22.39 2.90 -1.00
C THR A 209 22.49 4.10 -1.94
N ALA A 210 22.58 5.29 -1.36
CA ALA A 210 22.79 6.52 -2.09
C ALA A 210 24.13 6.48 -2.85
N ASP A 211 24.12 6.91 -4.12
CA ASP A 211 25.36 7.09 -4.89
C ASP A 211 26.16 8.25 -4.29
N ARG A 212 27.25 7.91 -3.59
CA ARG A 212 28.15 8.86 -2.91
C ARG A 212 28.95 9.73 -3.87
N THR A 213 28.82 9.54 -5.18
CA THR A 213 29.38 10.43 -6.20
C THR A 213 28.41 11.52 -6.65
N LYS A 214 27.16 11.49 -6.18
CA LYS A 214 26.09 12.44 -6.56
C LYS A 214 25.74 13.35 -5.40
N LEU A 215 25.38 14.59 -5.72
CA LEU A 215 24.85 15.51 -4.72
C LEU A 215 23.51 15.00 -4.18
N PRO A 216 23.17 15.27 -2.91
CA PRO A 216 24.04 15.89 -1.91
C PRO A 216 24.96 14.90 -1.17
N PHE A 217 24.93 13.62 -1.53
CA PHE A 217 25.60 12.52 -0.83
C PHE A 217 27.12 12.44 -1.02
N THR A 218 27.70 13.28 -1.89
CA THR A 218 29.15 13.54 -1.92
C THR A 218 29.66 14.08 -0.58
N ASN A 219 28.81 14.79 0.17
CA ASN A 219 29.07 15.10 1.56
C ASN A 219 28.79 13.87 2.44
N GLN A 220 29.83 13.29 3.02
CA GLN A 220 29.74 12.09 3.86
C GLN A 220 28.93 12.29 5.15
N SER A 221 28.74 13.53 5.60
CA SER A 221 27.88 13.83 6.76
C SER A 221 26.39 13.72 6.44
N VAL A 222 26.00 13.66 5.16
CA VAL A 222 24.61 13.44 4.77
C VAL A 222 24.26 11.98 5.01
N ILE A 223 23.26 11.77 5.86
CA ILE A 223 22.72 10.46 6.19
C ILE A 223 22.01 9.89 4.96
N ASP A 224 22.34 8.64 4.63
CA ASP A 224 21.69 7.90 3.57
C ASP A 224 20.38 7.28 4.11
N PRO A 225 19.21 7.57 3.54
CA PRO A 225 17.94 7.05 4.06
C PRO A 225 17.87 5.52 4.19
N SER A 226 18.65 4.76 3.41
CA SER A 226 18.76 3.31 3.56
C SER A 226 19.29 2.87 4.93
N THR A 227 20.01 3.74 5.64
CA THR A 227 20.48 3.44 7.00
C THR A 227 19.33 3.37 7.99
N TYR A 228 18.25 4.13 7.81
CA TYR A 228 17.08 4.07 8.68
C TYR A 228 16.35 2.73 8.55
N LEU A 229 16.18 2.23 7.32
CA LEU A 229 15.61 0.90 7.08
C LEU A 229 16.47 -0.21 7.71
N THR A 230 17.79 -0.12 7.51
CA THR A 230 18.74 -1.08 8.07
C THR A 230 18.75 -1.06 9.60
N GLN A 231 18.72 0.14 10.20
CA GLN A 231 18.68 0.30 11.66
C GLN A 231 17.39 -0.24 12.25
N GLN A 232 16.24 -0.02 11.61
CA GLN A 232 14.96 -0.57 12.06
C GLN A 232 15.00 -2.09 12.13
N LEU A 233 15.51 -2.76 11.09
CA LEU A 233 15.67 -4.22 11.09
C LEU A 233 16.69 -4.70 12.13
N ASN A 234 17.78 -3.96 12.35
CA ASN A 234 18.74 -4.28 13.40
C ASN A 234 18.13 -4.15 14.80
N SER A 235 17.30 -3.14 15.04
CA SER A 235 16.56 -2.96 16.29
C SER A 235 15.54 -4.08 16.51
N LEU A 236 14.85 -4.54 15.47
CA LEU A 236 14.00 -5.73 15.56
C LEU A 236 14.81 -6.98 15.94
N ASN A 237 15.93 -7.21 15.25
CA ASN A 237 16.80 -8.37 15.51
C ASN A 237 17.35 -8.36 16.95
N ALA A 238 17.71 -7.18 17.47
CA ALA A 238 18.15 -7.02 18.86
C ALA A 238 17.06 -7.37 19.88
N ASN A 239 15.79 -7.27 19.49
CA ASN A 239 14.63 -7.69 20.28
C ASN A 239 14.16 -9.13 19.96
N GLY A 240 14.95 -9.90 19.19
CA GLY A 240 14.62 -11.28 18.83
C GLY A 240 13.55 -11.42 17.73
N ILE A 241 13.17 -10.32 17.07
CA ILE A 241 12.23 -10.32 15.95
C ILE A 241 13.04 -10.27 14.66
N THR A 242 12.87 -11.26 13.78
CA THR A 242 13.64 -11.38 12.54
C THR A 242 12.72 -11.38 11.32
N VAL A 243 13.23 -10.97 10.16
CA VAL A 243 12.52 -11.17 8.89
C VAL A 243 12.60 -12.64 8.50
N THR A 244 11.46 -13.33 8.48
CA THR A 244 11.39 -14.74 8.07
C THR A 244 11.48 -14.88 6.56
N ASN A 245 10.79 -14.00 5.85
CA ASN A 245 10.75 -13.94 4.39
C ASN A 245 10.43 -12.51 3.94
N TYR A 246 10.93 -12.15 2.77
CA TYR A 246 10.54 -10.95 2.07
C TYR A 246 10.33 -11.22 0.59
N SER A 247 9.51 -10.38 -0.03
CA SER A 247 9.42 -10.23 -1.48
C SER A 247 9.60 -8.77 -1.81
N SER A 248 10.38 -8.47 -2.86
CA SER A 248 10.65 -7.11 -3.29
C SER A 248 10.43 -6.91 -4.77
N ILE A 249 10.16 -5.67 -5.13
CA ILE A 249 10.06 -5.25 -6.51
C ILE A 249 10.70 -3.88 -6.72
N ASN A 250 11.51 -3.80 -7.78
CA ASN A 250 12.07 -2.54 -8.25
C ASN A 250 11.36 -2.10 -9.53
N VAL A 251 11.02 -0.81 -9.60
CA VAL A 251 10.50 -0.15 -10.79
C VAL A 251 11.28 1.14 -11.04
N SER A 252 11.48 1.50 -12.31
CA SER A 252 12.24 2.68 -12.71
C SER A 252 11.64 3.35 -13.94
N THR A 253 11.78 4.68 -14.02
CA THR A 253 11.44 5.46 -15.22
C THR A 253 12.45 5.25 -16.34
N THR A 254 13.62 4.67 -16.04
CA THR A 254 14.67 4.39 -17.02
C THR A 254 14.52 3.01 -17.67
N ASN A 255 13.63 2.17 -17.15
CA ASN A 255 13.31 0.88 -17.77
C ASN A 255 12.47 1.11 -19.03
N THR A 256 12.53 0.17 -19.97
CA THR A 256 11.77 0.27 -21.23
C THR A 256 10.28 0.48 -20.96
N GLY A 257 9.71 1.53 -21.56
CA GLY A 257 8.32 1.95 -21.35
C GLY A 257 8.11 2.93 -20.19
N GLY A 258 9.12 3.15 -19.35
CA GLY A 258 9.11 4.16 -18.28
C GLY A 258 9.33 5.57 -18.82
N ALA A 259 8.80 6.56 -18.10
CA ALA A 259 8.93 7.97 -18.46
C ALA A 259 8.66 8.91 -17.28
N VAL A 260 9.17 10.13 -17.41
CA VAL A 260 8.77 11.30 -16.60
C VAL A 260 8.25 12.38 -17.54
N SER A 261 7.06 12.91 -17.23
CA SER A 261 6.50 14.07 -17.91
C SER A 261 6.40 15.23 -16.92
N ASN A 262 7.12 16.31 -17.22
CA ASN A 262 7.15 17.53 -16.42
C ASN A 262 6.28 18.60 -17.12
N ILE A 263 5.51 19.38 -16.35
CA ILE A 263 4.90 20.61 -16.87
C ILE A 263 5.95 21.68 -17.17
N ASN A 264 5.54 22.78 -17.82
CA ASN A 264 6.44 23.85 -18.25
C ASN A 264 7.29 24.44 -17.11
N PHE A 265 6.69 24.64 -15.93
CA PHE A 265 7.40 25.19 -14.78
C PHE A 265 8.53 24.25 -14.34
N GLU A 266 8.21 22.97 -14.14
CA GLU A 266 9.18 21.96 -13.72
C GLU A 266 10.31 21.79 -14.74
N ASN A 267 10.00 21.76 -16.04
CA ASN A 267 11.04 21.73 -17.09
C ASN A 267 12.01 22.92 -17.02
N SER A 268 11.58 24.06 -16.46
CA SER A 268 12.37 25.28 -16.41
C SER A 268 13.13 25.45 -15.09
N PHE A 269 12.60 24.94 -13.97
CA PHE A 269 13.06 25.34 -12.62
C PHE A 269 13.24 24.22 -11.61
N GLY A 270 12.71 23.02 -11.84
CA GLY A 270 12.61 21.96 -10.80
C GLY A 270 12.52 20.55 -11.36
N LYS A 271 13.16 20.31 -12.50
CA LYS A 271 12.88 19.16 -13.36
C LYS A 271 13.14 17.83 -12.64
N VAL A 272 12.15 16.95 -12.66
CA VAL A 272 12.35 15.54 -12.34
C VAL A 272 12.94 14.85 -13.57
N ILE A 273 14.16 14.31 -13.43
CA ILE A 273 14.91 13.66 -14.51
C ILE A 273 14.58 12.18 -14.58
N SER A 274 14.59 11.52 -13.43
CA SER A 274 14.28 10.11 -13.30
C SER A 274 13.84 9.78 -11.90
N MET A 275 13.18 8.64 -11.79
CA MET A 275 12.70 8.11 -10.52
C MET A 275 12.84 6.60 -10.53
N ASN A 276 13.26 6.05 -9.40
CA ASN A 276 13.24 4.60 -9.17
C ASN A 276 12.83 4.34 -7.73
N THR A 277 12.15 3.23 -7.50
CA THR A 277 11.77 2.82 -6.16
C THR A 277 11.84 1.31 -6.03
N THR A 278 12.24 0.85 -4.85
CA THR A 278 12.17 -0.55 -4.47
C THR A 278 11.25 -0.68 -3.27
N TRP A 279 10.25 -1.56 -3.40
CA TRP A 279 9.29 -1.88 -2.35
C TRP A 279 9.54 -3.30 -1.85
N TYR A 280 9.38 -3.51 -0.55
CA TYR A 280 9.60 -4.77 0.16
C TYR A 280 8.38 -5.08 1.01
N VAL A 281 7.83 -6.28 0.86
CA VAL A 281 6.85 -6.85 1.78
C VAL A 281 7.56 -7.89 2.60
N GLU A 282 7.50 -7.75 3.91
CA GLU A 282 8.23 -8.59 4.84
C GLU A 282 7.29 -9.24 5.83
N THR A 283 7.52 -10.51 6.11
CA THR A 283 6.92 -11.22 7.23
C THR A 283 7.96 -11.33 8.33
N LEU A 284 7.61 -10.87 9.53
CA LEU A 284 8.45 -10.96 10.71
C LEU A 284 8.15 -12.25 11.50
N SER A 285 9.11 -12.70 12.31
CA SER A 285 9.01 -13.94 13.10
C SER A 285 7.89 -13.93 14.15
N ASN A 286 7.39 -12.76 14.51
CA ASN A 286 6.22 -12.60 15.37
C ASN A 286 4.88 -12.60 14.58
N GLY A 287 4.92 -12.72 13.25
CA GLY A 287 3.74 -12.68 12.38
C GLY A 287 3.31 -11.29 11.93
N THR A 288 4.01 -10.23 12.35
CA THR A 288 3.78 -8.88 11.83
C THR A 288 4.19 -8.83 10.36
N VAL A 289 3.36 -8.17 9.54
CA VAL A 289 3.71 -7.82 8.16
C VAL A 289 4.10 -6.36 8.13
N GLN A 290 5.24 -6.05 7.51
CA GLN A 290 5.68 -4.68 7.28
C GLN A 290 5.93 -4.42 5.80
N LEU A 291 5.73 -3.16 5.41
CA LEU A 291 5.99 -2.64 4.08
C LEU A 291 7.15 -1.66 4.22
N GLN A 292 8.24 -1.90 3.51
CA GLN A 292 9.35 -0.96 3.43
C GLN A 292 9.51 -0.49 2.00
N TYR A 293 9.93 0.75 1.82
CA TYR A 293 10.33 1.21 0.51
C TYR A 293 11.47 2.22 0.61
N ILE A 294 12.22 2.32 -0.48
CA ILE A 294 13.16 3.41 -0.73
C ILE A 294 12.91 3.93 -2.14
N GLN A 295 12.90 5.23 -2.26
CA GLN A 295 12.62 5.95 -3.49
C GLN A 295 13.72 6.95 -3.74
N ASN A 296 14.23 6.94 -4.97
CA ASN A 296 15.30 7.83 -5.41
C ASN A 296 14.81 8.62 -6.61
N ILE A 297 14.75 9.93 -6.43
CA ILE A 297 14.31 10.91 -7.41
C ILE A 297 15.55 11.75 -7.79
N VAL A 298 15.85 11.81 -9.08
CA VAL A 298 16.87 12.72 -9.61
C VAL A 298 16.19 14.04 -9.96
N LEU A 299 16.42 15.05 -9.14
CA LEU A 299 15.96 16.42 -9.36
C LEU A 299 17.06 17.23 -10.03
N GLN A 300 16.68 18.16 -10.90
CA GLN A 300 17.59 19.14 -11.48
C GLN A 300 17.10 20.55 -11.17
N PHE A 301 17.98 21.33 -10.55
CA PHE A 301 17.77 22.75 -10.28
C PHE A 301 18.83 23.58 -10.97
N VAL A 302 18.49 24.82 -11.30
CA VAL A 302 19.49 25.81 -11.71
C VAL A 302 20.09 26.43 -10.46
N ILE A 303 21.36 26.15 -10.20
CA ILE A 303 22.12 26.71 -9.08
C ILE A 303 23.21 27.60 -9.67
N ASP A 304 23.20 28.88 -9.32
CA ASP A 304 24.16 29.87 -9.86
C ASP A 304 24.27 29.88 -11.39
N GLY A 305 23.13 29.67 -12.07
CA GLY A 305 23.06 29.62 -13.55
C GLY A 305 23.49 28.29 -14.16
N VAL A 306 23.78 27.26 -13.35
CA VAL A 306 24.22 25.93 -13.80
C VAL A 306 23.19 24.88 -13.42
N ASP A 307 22.82 24.06 -14.40
CA ASP A 307 22.02 22.86 -14.21
C ASP A 307 22.73 21.86 -13.29
N THR A 308 22.19 21.68 -12.09
CA THR A 308 22.76 20.84 -11.05
C THR A 308 21.79 19.74 -10.67
N GLN A 309 22.24 18.49 -10.76
CA GLN A 309 21.43 17.33 -10.41
C GLN A 309 21.68 16.89 -8.97
N PHE A 310 20.59 16.56 -8.30
CA PHE A 310 20.58 16.07 -6.93
C PHE A 310 19.78 14.78 -6.82
N LEU A 311 20.24 13.89 -5.96
CA LEU A 311 19.44 12.79 -5.45
C LEU A 311 18.57 13.30 -4.30
N HIS A 312 17.26 13.22 -4.48
CA HIS A 312 16.29 13.28 -3.42
C HIS A 312 15.89 11.84 -3.09
N ILE A 313 16.24 11.39 -1.88
CA ILE A 313 15.94 10.03 -1.45
C ILE A 313 15.01 10.10 -0.25
N ASP A 314 13.94 9.32 -0.31
CA ASP A 314 13.00 9.09 0.78
C ASP A 314 12.86 7.59 1.02
N ALA A 315 12.74 7.20 2.29
CA ALA A 315 12.64 5.82 2.71
C ALA A 315 11.79 5.70 3.97
N ASN A 316 10.95 4.67 4.06
CA ASN A 316 10.12 4.43 5.24
C ASN A 316 9.86 2.94 5.50
N THR A 317 9.49 2.64 6.75
CA THR A 317 8.93 1.38 7.21
C THR A 317 7.52 1.61 7.73
N LEU A 318 6.55 0.90 7.17
CA LEU A 318 5.14 0.97 7.56
C LEU A 318 4.63 -0.39 8.04
N GLN A 319 3.61 -0.36 8.89
CA GLN A 319 2.90 -1.55 9.37
C GLN A 319 1.45 -1.51 8.91
N LEU A 320 0.89 -2.69 8.59
CA LEU A 320 -0.50 -2.85 8.19
C LEU A 320 -1.41 -2.52 9.38
N VAL A 321 -2.26 -1.51 9.24
CA VAL A 321 -3.27 -1.15 10.26
C VAL A 321 -4.66 -1.64 9.90
N GLU A 322 -4.89 -1.87 8.62
CA GLU A 322 -6.19 -2.26 8.12
C GLU A 322 -6.08 -2.96 6.78
N THR A 323 -6.89 -3.99 6.56
CA THR A 323 -7.02 -4.63 5.25
C THR A 323 -8.45 -5.07 4.97
N PHE A 324 -8.69 -5.42 3.71
CA PHE A 324 -9.97 -5.84 3.17
C PHE A 324 -9.81 -7.17 2.46
N VAL A 325 -10.57 -8.16 2.89
CA VAL A 325 -10.54 -9.51 2.31
C VAL A 325 -11.90 -9.89 1.75
N GLN A 326 -11.89 -10.50 0.56
CA GLN A 326 -13.08 -11.13 0.01
C GLN A 326 -13.18 -12.54 0.58
N VAL A 327 -14.34 -12.90 1.12
CA VAL A 327 -14.64 -14.24 1.62
C VAL A 327 -15.70 -14.84 0.72
N VAL A 328 -15.33 -15.83 -0.10
CA VAL A 328 -16.26 -16.52 -1.01
C VAL A 328 -17.01 -17.63 -0.27
N SER A 329 -18.28 -17.85 -0.56
CA SER A 329 -19.09 -18.82 0.18
C SER A 329 -18.78 -20.28 -0.16
N THR A 330 -18.05 -20.54 -1.25
CA THR A 330 -17.74 -21.89 -1.75
C THR A 330 -16.41 -22.46 -1.23
N GLN A 331 -15.71 -21.74 -0.33
CA GLN A 331 -14.39 -22.14 0.16
C GLN A 331 -14.35 -22.15 1.69
N PRO A 332 -13.87 -23.25 2.31
CA PRO A 332 -13.71 -23.30 3.74
C PRO A 332 -12.46 -22.52 4.18
N TRP A 333 -12.50 -21.91 5.36
CA TRP A 333 -11.34 -21.38 6.10
C TRP A 333 -10.29 -20.63 5.24
N GLN A 334 -10.73 -19.52 4.65
CA GLN A 334 -9.90 -18.68 3.80
C GLN A 334 -8.92 -17.86 4.63
N ASP A 335 -7.63 -17.97 4.32
CA ASP A 335 -6.57 -17.19 4.97
C ASP A 335 -6.72 -15.70 4.63
N THR A 336 -6.60 -14.85 5.65
CA THR A 336 -6.73 -13.40 5.51
C THR A 336 -5.38 -12.70 5.29
N GLY A 337 -4.26 -13.41 5.44
CA GLY A 337 -2.92 -12.84 5.51
C GLY A 337 -2.61 -12.15 6.84
N VAL A 338 -3.57 -12.08 7.77
CA VAL A 338 -3.41 -11.44 9.08
C VAL A 338 -3.10 -12.50 10.13
N THR A 339 -2.01 -12.30 10.88
CA THR A 339 -1.67 -13.12 12.04
C THR A 339 -2.08 -12.40 13.32
N VAL A 340 -2.89 -13.08 14.15
CA VAL A 340 -3.28 -12.58 15.47
C VAL A 340 -2.16 -12.90 16.46
N GLN A 341 -1.72 -11.90 17.20
CA GLN A 341 -0.76 -12.07 18.29
C GLN A 341 -1.48 -12.11 19.64
N SER A 342 -0.95 -12.90 20.57
CA SER A 342 -1.48 -12.91 21.94
C SER A 342 -1.30 -11.52 22.57
N GLY A 343 -2.40 -10.92 23.03
CA GLY A 343 -2.41 -9.57 23.59
C GLY A 343 -2.68 -8.44 22.57
N SER A 344 -2.65 -8.73 21.27
CA SER A 344 -2.92 -7.76 20.20
C SER A 344 -4.10 -8.23 19.35
N PRO A 345 -5.34 -8.07 19.83
CA PRO A 345 -6.49 -8.59 19.12
C PRO A 345 -6.82 -7.76 17.88
N VAL A 346 -7.40 -8.42 16.87
CA VAL A 346 -7.86 -7.80 15.63
C VAL A 346 -9.37 -7.63 15.66
N THR A 347 -9.87 -6.56 15.03
CA THR A 347 -11.31 -6.29 14.90
C THR A 347 -11.77 -6.62 13.48
N ILE A 348 -12.77 -7.49 13.35
CA ILE A 348 -13.37 -7.89 12.08
C ILE A 348 -14.76 -7.26 11.92
N SER A 349 -15.07 -6.73 10.74
CA SER A 349 -16.41 -6.21 10.43
C SER A 349 -16.82 -6.48 8.98
N TYR A 350 -18.08 -6.82 8.77
CA TYR A 350 -18.68 -6.93 7.44
C TYR A 350 -18.78 -5.54 6.80
N LYS A 351 -18.55 -5.45 5.48
CA LYS A 351 -18.67 -4.21 4.72
C LYS A 351 -19.72 -4.26 3.63
N SER A 352 -19.66 -5.26 2.78
CA SER A 352 -20.58 -5.38 1.64
C SER A 352 -20.57 -6.81 1.09
N GLY A 353 -21.35 -7.04 0.04
CA GLY A 353 -21.52 -8.36 -0.56
C GLY A 353 -22.66 -9.14 0.09
N GLN A 354 -23.09 -10.18 -0.60
CA GLN A 354 -24.12 -11.08 -0.13
C GLN A 354 -23.78 -12.48 -0.59
N TRP A 355 -24.23 -13.48 0.17
CA TRP A 355 -24.07 -14.87 -0.18
C TRP A 355 -25.25 -15.73 0.29
N THR A 356 -25.26 -17.00 -0.06
CA THR A 356 -26.13 -18.01 0.54
C THR A 356 -25.37 -19.32 0.74
N ALA A 357 -25.69 -20.00 1.84
CA ALA A 357 -25.35 -21.39 2.15
C ALA A 357 -26.35 -22.41 1.56
N ASP A 358 -27.52 -21.95 1.11
CA ASP A 358 -28.51 -22.82 0.45
C ASP A 358 -29.45 -21.96 -0.42
N PRO A 359 -29.38 -22.06 -1.75
CA PRO A 359 -30.25 -21.32 -2.67
C PRO A 359 -31.75 -21.61 -2.52
N ASN A 360 -32.15 -22.65 -1.79
CA ASN A 360 -33.54 -22.98 -1.51
C ASN A 360 -34.08 -22.29 -0.25
N THR A 361 -33.20 -21.65 0.52
CA THR A 361 -33.59 -20.86 1.72
C THR A 361 -33.80 -19.39 1.39
N ASN A 362 -34.44 -18.65 2.30
CA ASN A 362 -34.67 -17.21 2.16
C ASN A 362 -35.34 -16.79 0.83
N ASN A 363 -36.21 -17.66 0.29
CA ASN A 363 -36.83 -17.51 -1.04
C ASN A 363 -35.80 -17.31 -2.18
N GLY A 364 -34.63 -17.94 -2.08
CA GLY A 364 -33.53 -17.82 -3.03
C GLY A 364 -32.76 -16.51 -2.97
N ASN A 365 -33.07 -15.62 -2.01
CA ASN A 365 -32.34 -14.36 -1.87
C ASN A 365 -31.04 -14.57 -1.09
N LEU A 366 -29.97 -13.95 -1.59
CA LEU A 366 -28.70 -13.83 -0.86
C LEU A 366 -28.87 -12.94 0.38
N TYR A 367 -28.05 -13.18 1.39
CA TYR A 367 -28.03 -12.46 2.66
C TYR A 367 -26.62 -12.01 3.05
N GLY A 368 -26.56 -11.07 4.00
CA GLY A 368 -25.29 -10.55 4.50
C GLY A 368 -24.64 -11.47 5.55
N ALA A 369 -23.62 -10.94 6.22
CA ALA A 369 -22.80 -11.70 7.16
C ALA A 369 -23.54 -12.25 8.38
N ASN A 370 -24.71 -11.74 8.74
CA ASN A 370 -25.56 -12.32 9.79
C ASN A 370 -26.16 -13.70 9.44
N GLY A 371 -26.03 -14.17 8.20
CA GLY A 371 -26.58 -15.46 7.76
C GLY A 371 -28.07 -15.42 7.43
N CYS A 372 -28.62 -16.58 7.07
CA CYS A 372 -30.00 -16.77 6.69
C CYS A 372 -30.95 -16.45 7.87
N PRO A 373 -31.87 -15.48 7.72
CA PRO A 373 -32.83 -15.17 8.77
C PRO A 373 -33.71 -16.38 9.11
N GLY A 374 -33.85 -16.67 10.41
CA GLY A 374 -34.79 -17.68 10.92
C GLY A 374 -34.33 -19.13 10.82
N ILE A 375 -33.12 -19.40 10.31
CA ILE A 375 -32.55 -20.75 10.24
C ILE A 375 -31.35 -20.83 11.18
N ILE A 376 -31.58 -21.35 12.38
CA ILE A 376 -30.54 -21.58 13.39
C ILE A 376 -30.03 -23.00 13.24
N VAL A 377 -28.71 -23.16 13.07
CA VAL A 377 -28.07 -24.47 12.96
C VAL A 377 -27.77 -25.03 14.34
N THR A 378 -28.13 -26.29 14.58
CA THR A 378 -27.88 -27.00 15.84
C THR A 378 -27.13 -28.30 15.64
N GLN A 379 -26.83 -28.66 14.39
CA GLN A 379 -26.13 -29.88 13.99
C GLN A 379 -24.64 -29.77 14.35
N SER A 380 -24.00 -30.89 14.70
CA SER A 380 -22.61 -30.91 15.18
C SER A 380 -21.55 -30.75 14.08
N GLY A 381 -21.90 -31.03 12.82
CA GLY A 381 -20.99 -30.81 11.67
C GLY A 381 -20.83 -29.34 11.27
N TYR A 382 -21.61 -28.42 11.85
CA TYR A 382 -21.43 -26.98 11.61
C TYR A 382 -20.34 -26.40 12.52
N PRO A 383 -19.46 -25.52 12.00
CA PRO A 383 -18.36 -24.95 12.78
C PRO A 383 -18.80 -24.18 14.03
N VAL A 384 -19.90 -23.44 13.94
CA VAL A 384 -20.50 -22.70 15.06
C VAL A 384 -21.97 -23.06 15.16
N GLN A 385 -22.37 -23.62 16.29
CA GLN A 385 -23.75 -24.00 16.58
C GLN A 385 -24.54 -22.86 17.23
N ASN A 386 -25.87 -22.95 17.18
CA ASN A 386 -26.81 -22.01 17.76
C ASN A 386 -26.71 -20.58 17.20
N VAL A 387 -26.27 -20.47 15.93
CA VAL A 387 -26.24 -19.22 15.16
C VAL A 387 -26.91 -19.45 13.81
N ASN A 388 -27.13 -18.39 13.04
CA ASN A 388 -27.75 -18.54 11.73
C ASN A 388 -26.86 -19.37 10.77
N MET A 389 -27.50 -20.21 9.96
CA MET A 389 -26.87 -20.83 8.79
C MET A 389 -26.30 -19.74 7.88
N GLY A 390 -25.10 -19.94 7.36
CA GLY A 390 -24.48 -18.99 6.44
C GLY A 390 -23.97 -17.70 7.09
N ALA A 391 -23.89 -17.62 8.43
CA ALA A 391 -23.27 -16.48 9.10
C ALA A 391 -21.75 -16.42 8.86
N LEU A 392 -21.15 -15.23 8.85
CA LEU A 392 -19.69 -15.07 8.82
C LEU A 392 -19.08 -15.50 10.16
N ILE A 393 -18.10 -16.39 10.09
CA ILE A 393 -17.35 -16.90 11.24
C ILE A 393 -15.85 -16.73 11.02
N GLY A 394 -15.12 -16.71 12.14
CA GLY A 394 -13.67 -16.63 12.16
C GLY A 394 -13.03 -17.74 12.97
N GLN A 395 -11.76 -18.00 12.69
CA GLN A 395 -10.90 -18.89 13.46
C GLN A 395 -9.50 -18.29 13.54
N VAL A 396 -8.90 -18.31 14.72
CA VAL A 396 -7.50 -17.92 14.93
C VAL A 396 -6.65 -19.17 15.13
N GLY A 397 -5.67 -19.40 14.26
CA GLY A 397 -4.83 -20.60 14.31
C GLY A 397 -5.68 -21.87 14.19
N THR A 398 -5.58 -22.77 15.17
CA THR A 398 -6.40 -23.98 15.28
C THR A 398 -7.41 -23.91 16.44
N ASN A 399 -7.68 -22.72 16.96
CA ASN A 399 -8.60 -22.53 18.08
C ASN A 399 -10.06 -22.74 17.65
N ALA A 400 -10.97 -22.76 18.63
CA ALA A 400 -12.40 -22.86 18.38
C ALA A 400 -12.89 -21.67 17.51
N PRO A 401 -13.70 -21.95 16.47
CA PRO A 401 -14.39 -20.92 15.68
C PRO A 401 -15.25 -19.99 16.54
N PHE A 402 -15.46 -18.76 16.05
CA PHE A 402 -16.32 -17.77 16.70
C PHE A 402 -17.20 -17.05 15.68
N LEU A 403 -18.39 -16.62 16.12
CA LEU A 403 -19.32 -15.83 15.32
C LEU A 403 -18.78 -14.41 15.13
N ILE A 404 -18.80 -13.93 13.88
CA ILE A 404 -18.52 -12.54 13.55
C ILE A 404 -19.83 -11.82 13.17
N GLY A 405 -20.65 -12.45 12.33
CA GLY A 405 -21.86 -11.81 11.80
C GLY A 405 -21.53 -10.50 11.08
N ASN A 406 -22.38 -9.49 11.23
CA ASN A 406 -22.11 -8.15 10.69
C ASN A 406 -20.94 -7.42 11.40
N GLY A 407 -20.50 -7.89 12.57
CA GLY A 407 -19.50 -7.19 13.38
C GLY A 407 -19.92 -5.79 13.86
N PRO A 408 -18.97 -5.00 14.40
CA PRO A 408 -17.57 -5.35 14.64
C PRO A 408 -17.42 -6.39 15.76
N VAL A 409 -16.54 -7.38 15.57
CA VAL A 409 -16.16 -8.38 16.58
C VAL A 409 -14.64 -8.43 16.72
N THR A 410 -14.16 -8.43 17.95
CA THR A 410 -12.74 -8.59 18.28
C THR A 410 -12.41 -10.08 18.43
N THR A 411 -11.24 -10.51 17.94
CA THR A 411 -10.81 -11.90 18.11
C THR A 411 -10.77 -12.30 19.59
N PRO A 412 -11.10 -13.56 19.92
CA PRO A 412 -11.13 -14.01 21.31
C PRO A 412 -9.79 -13.81 22.02
N ALA A 413 -9.86 -13.39 23.29
CA ALA A 413 -8.68 -13.06 24.08
C ALA A 413 -7.73 -14.25 24.23
N GLY A 414 -6.43 -13.99 24.16
CA GLY A 414 -5.36 -14.98 24.34
C GLY A 414 -5.14 -15.92 23.15
N GLN A 415 -5.92 -15.82 22.08
CA GLN A 415 -5.68 -16.59 20.86
C GLN A 415 -4.54 -15.97 20.03
N SER A 416 -3.78 -16.82 19.37
CA SER A 416 -2.74 -16.42 18.41
C SER A 416 -2.68 -17.38 17.22
N GLY A 417 -2.20 -16.89 16.09
CA GLY A 417 -2.09 -17.62 14.84
C GLY A 417 -2.80 -16.93 13.67
N ALA A 418 -2.75 -17.55 12.49
CA ALA A 418 -3.39 -17.03 11.28
C ALA A 418 -4.90 -16.85 11.48
N LEU A 419 -5.43 -15.68 11.13
CA LEU A 419 -6.87 -15.43 11.10
C LEU A 419 -7.43 -15.98 9.79
N LYS A 420 -8.41 -16.87 9.91
CA LYS A 420 -9.15 -17.44 8.78
C LYS A 420 -10.63 -17.10 8.90
N LEU A 421 -11.28 -16.87 7.76
CA LEU A 421 -12.71 -16.54 7.67
C LEU A 421 -13.46 -17.58 6.82
N CYS A 422 -14.72 -17.81 7.15
CA CYS A 422 -15.56 -18.78 6.46
C CYS A 422 -17.04 -18.44 6.59
N ILE A 423 -17.85 -18.99 5.68
CA ILE A 423 -19.29 -19.11 5.87
C ILE A 423 -19.58 -20.21 6.91
N ASN A 424 -20.54 -20.00 7.80
CA ASN A 424 -20.97 -21.01 8.77
C ASN A 424 -21.93 -22.00 8.11
N ASP A 425 -21.35 -23.04 7.53
CA ASP A 425 -22.06 -24.03 6.74
C ASP A 425 -21.52 -25.44 7.01
N ASP A 426 -22.15 -26.45 6.43
CA ASP A 426 -21.77 -27.84 6.46
C ASP A 426 -20.48 -28.10 5.65
N LEU A 427 -19.34 -27.70 6.21
CA LEU A 427 -18.04 -27.69 5.52
C LEU A 427 -17.61 -29.07 4.99
N ASN A 428 -18.15 -30.15 5.57
CA ASN A 428 -17.82 -31.53 5.24
C ASN A 428 -18.92 -32.24 4.41
N ALA A 429 -20.00 -31.53 4.06
CA ALA A 429 -21.18 -32.11 3.39
C ALA A 429 -21.80 -33.31 4.15
N GLU A 430 -21.88 -33.23 5.49
CA GLU A 430 -22.48 -34.25 6.36
C GLU A 430 -24.03 -34.30 6.28
N TYR A 431 -24.67 -33.20 5.93
CA TYR A 431 -26.12 -32.99 5.97
C TYR A 431 -26.72 -32.44 4.67
N GLY A 432 -25.90 -32.15 3.65
CA GLY A 432 -26.37 -31.59 2.40
C GLY A 432 -25.28 -31.51 1.32
N ALA A 433 -25.39 -30.49 0.45
CA ALA A 433 -24.41 -30.22 -0.60
C ALA A 433 -23.10 -29.60 -0.08
N GLY A 434 -23.06 -29.26 1.22
CA GLY A 434 -21.96 -28.52 1.83
C GLY A 434 -21.76 -27.20 1.10
N LEU A 435 -20.51 -26.87 0.77
CA LEU A 435 -20.19 -25.60 0.10
C LEU A 435 -20.50 -25.55 -1.40
N ALA A 436 -20.97 -26.66 -2.00
CA ALA A 436 -21.02 -26.82 -3.45
C ALA A 436 -22.16 -26.05 -4.14
N ASP A 437 -23.26 -25.79 -3.43
CA ASP A 437 -24.40 -25.00 -3.90
C ASP A 437 -24.40 -23.57 -3.36
N ASN A 438 -23.36 -23.19 -2.62
CA ASN A 438 -23.20 -21.85 -2.11
C ASN A 438 -22.96 -20.84 -3.24
N ILE A 439 -23.53 -19.64 -3.10
CA ILE A 439 -23.41 -18.58 -4.10
C ILE A 439 -23.04 -17.28 -3.41
N GLY A 440 -22.09 -16.55 -3.97
CA GLY A 440 -21.75 -15.19 -3.56
C GLY A 440 -20.49 -15.07 -2.71
N SER A 441 -20.30 -13.86 -2.18
CA SER A 441 -19.12 -13.52 -1.38
C SER A 441 -19.38 -12.28 -0.54
N LEU A 442 -18.58 -12.11 0.52
CA LEU A 442 -18.58 -10.94 1.38
C LEU A 442 -17.26 -10.18 1.27
N GLN A 443 -17.33 -8.85 1.34
CA GLN A 443 -16.18 -8.00 1.63
C GLN A 443 -16.11 -7.77 3.14
N VAL A 444 -14.98 -8.14 3.74
CA VAL A 444 -14.74 -8.04 5.18
C VAL A 444 -13.57 -7.11 5.44
N ARG A 445 -13.72 -6.19 6.39
CA ARG A 445 -12.65 -5.32 6.91
C ARG A 445 -12.03 -5.95 8.15
N ILE A 446 -10.71 -5.94 8.20
CA ILE A 446 -9.92 -6.37 9.35
C ILE A 446 -9.06 -5.19 9.78
N LYS A 447 -9.26 -4.71 11.02
CA LYS A 447 -8.44 -3.66 11.63
C LYS A 447 -7.46 -4.30 12.61
N VAL A 448 -6.17 -4.10 12.35
CA VAL A 448 -5.07 -4.52 13.21
C VAL A 448 -4.87 -3.43 14.25
N GLN A 449 -4.92 -3.78 15.54
CA GLN A 449 -4.57 -2.84 16.59
C GLN A 449 -3.06 -2.72 16.64
N ASN A 450 -2.54 -1.55 16.31
CA ASN A 450 -1.15 -1.22 16.63
C ASN A 450 -1.07 -0.97 18.14
N THR A 451 -0.23 -1.74 18.82
CA THR A 451 0.18 -1.50 20.21
C THR A 451 1.18 -0.36 20.30
#